data_AF-A0A0S8KI23-F1
#
_entry.id   AF-A0A0S8KI23-F1
#
_cell.length_a   1.000
_cell.length_b   1.000
_cell.length_c   1.000
_cell.angle_alpha   90.00
_cell.angle_beta   90.00
_cell.angle_gamma   90.00
#
_symmetry.space_group_name_H-M   'P 1'
#
loop_
_entity.id
_entity.type
_entity.pdbx_description
1 polymer ?
#
loop_
_entity_poly.entity_id
_entity_poly.type
_entity_poly.pdbx_seq_one_letter_code
_entity_poly.pdbx_strand_id
1 'polypeptide(L)'
;NYDIYGSGDIIVSVALQPENLKIPEMPRIGMQMILQSEFNIVTWYGRGPHESYWDRKTGAAIGIYSGRVEELIHNYVRPQENGNRTDVRWIALTNETGTGLLAVGMPLLDFSAWPYTMQDLDSAKHIHELPRGDITTLNLDYKQMGVGGDDGWTEKARPHPEYRLPLKNYKYCFRLQPYSKEMGKIAFNARRILPQFEIHKK
;
A
#
# COMPACT_ATOMS: atom_id res chain seq x y z
N ASN A 1 -0.39 17.21 5.01
CA ASN A 1 0.13 17.69 6.30
C ASN A 1 1.04 16.61 6.89
N TYR A 2 2.15 16.99 7.51
CA TYR A 2 3.09 16.11 8.18
C TYR A 2 3.28 16.60 9.62
N ASP A 3 2.80 15.82 10.59
CA ASP A 3 2.94 16.13 12.01
C ASP A 3 4.05 15.25 12.61
N ILE A 4 5.16 15.86 13.03
CA ILE A 4 6.38 15.16 13.47
C ILE A 4 6.48 15.20 15.00
N TYR A 5 6.65 14.03 15.62
CA TYR A 5 6.73 13.87 17.07
C TYR A 5 8.17 13.64 17.53
N GLY A 6 8.48 14.05 18.78
CA GLY A 6 9.80 13.79 19.39
C GLY A 6 10.14 12.31 19.57
N SER A 7 9.15 11.43 19.42
CA SER A 7 9.28 9.97 19.41
C SER A 7 9.79 9.39 18.08
N GLY A 8 9.95 10.25 17.05
CA GLY A 8 10.28 9.88 15.68
C GLY A 8 9.07 9.44 14.83
N ASP A 9 7.85 9.45 15.37
CA ASP A 9 6.65 9.22 14.56
C ASP A 9 6.35 10.43 13.69
N ILE A 10 5.85 10.16 12.49
CA ILE A 10 5.33 11.16 11.56
C ILE A 10 3.92 10.76 11.20
N ILE A 11 2.95 11.62 11.43
CA ILE A 11 1.59 11.42 10.93
C ILE A 11 1.45 12.15 9.61
N VAL A 12 1.11 11.39 8.57
CA VAL A 12 0.91 11.89 7.23
C VAL A 12 -0.59 11.97 6.96
N SER A 13 -1.09 13.18 6.71
CA SER A 13 -2.49 13.43 6.38
C SER A 13 -2.62 13.98 4.97
N VAL A 14 -3.42 13.32 4.15
CA VAL A 14 -3.69 13.69 2.75
C VAL A 14 -5.16 14.05 2.60
N ALA A 15 -5.43 15.16 1.92
CA ALA A 15 -6.76 15.56 1.52
C ALA A 15 -6.77 15.80 0.00
N LEU A 16 -7.67 15.12 -0.71
CA LEU A 16 -7.90 15.31 -2.14
C LEU A 16 -9.25 16.03 -2.31
N GLN A 17 -9.22 17.18 -2.97
CA GLN A 17 -10.40 17.97 -3.29
C GLN A 17 -10.44 18.21 -4.81
N PRO A 18 -11.21 17.40 -5.56
CA PRO A 18 -11.30 17.58 -7.02
C PRO A 18 -11.97 18.92 -7.35
N GLU A 19 -11.28 19.80 -8.08
CA GLU A 19 -11.84 21.09 -8.51
C GLU A 19 -12.71 20.98 -9.77
N ASN A 20 -12.39 20.02 -10.65
CA ASN A 20 -13.09 19.81 -11.91
C ASN A 20 -13.74 18.42 -11.95
N LEU A 21 -15.07 18.37 -11.82
CA LEU A 21 -15.84 17.11 -11.86
C LEU A 21 -15.93 16.47 -13.25
N LYS A 22 -15.26 17.02 -14.28
CA LYS A 22 -15.18 16.45 -15.63
C LYS A 22 -14.01 15.47 -15.82
N ILE A 23 -13.14 15.28 -14.84
CA ILE A 23 -12.11 14.24 -14.91
C ILE A 23 -12.76 12.85 -14.76
N PRO A 24 -12.12 11.75 -15.21
CA PRO A 24 -12.62 10.40 -14.96
C PRO A 24 -12.45 10.00 -13.49
N GLU A 25 -13.09 8.90 -13.09
CA GLU A 25 -12.91 8.28 -11.77
C GLU A 25 -11.44 7.96 -11.48
N MET A 26 -11.05 7.99 -10.20
CA MET A 26 -9.66 7.78 -9.80
C MET A 26 -9.32 6.27 -9.77
N PRO A 27 -8.19 5.82 -10.33
CA PRO A 27 -7.81 4.41 -10.25
C PRO A 27 -7.29 4.04 -8.85
N ARG A 28 -6.56 4.95 -8.20
CA ARG A 28 -5.92 4.77 -6.88
C ARG A 28 -5.81 6.13 -6.18
N ILE A 29 -5.93 6.11 -4.85
CA ILE A 29 -5.61 7.26 -3.98
C ILE A 29 -4.61 6.76 -2.94
N GLY A 30 -3.40 7.29 -2.95
CA GLY A 30 -2.32 6.84 -2.09
C GLY A 30 -1.05 7.68 -2.22
N MET A 31 0.01 7.20 -1.57
CA MET A 31 1.34 7.78 -1.61
C MET A 31 2.35 6.71 -1.99
N GLN A 32 3.27 7.07 -2.87
CA GLN A 32 4.37 6.21 -3.29
C GLN A 32 5.69 6.76 -2.75
N MET A 33 6.58 5.85 -2.36
CA MET A 33 7.94 6.16 -1.96
C MET A 33 8.91 5.14 -2.56
N ILE A 34 10.13 5.59 -2.83
CA ILE A 34 11.24 4.76 -3.31
C ILE A 34 12.26 4.66 -2.20
N LEU A 35 12.56 3.42 -1.81
CA LEU A 35 13.53 3.06 -0.79
C LEU A 35 14.72 2.36 -1.46
N GLN A 36 15.85 2.31 -0.76
CA GLN A 36 17.00 1.50 -1.21
C GLN A 36 16.61 0.02 -1.25
N SER A 37 17.17 -0.75 -2.18
CA SER A 37 16.86 -2.16 -2.38
C SER A 37 17.19 -3.08 -1.20
N GLU A 38 18.01 -2.61 -0.25
CA GLU A 38 18.27 -3.34 0.98
C GLU A 38 17.02 -3.50 1.87
N PHE A 39 16.03 -2.59 1.76
CA PHE A 39 14.75 -2.70 2.49
C PHE A 39 13.78 -3.64 1.79
N ASN A 40 14.13 -4.92 1.74
CA ASN A 40 13.43 -5.93 0.95
C ASN A 40 12.69 -7.00 1.76
N ILE A 41 12.71 -6.93 3.10
CA ILE A 41 11.95 -7.84 3.97
C ILE A 41 10.66 -7.13 4.39
N VAL A 42 9.51 -7.69 4.02
CA VAL A 42 8.20 -7.12 4.32
C VAL A 42 7.49 -7.97 5.37
N THR A 43 7.05 -7.38 6.46
CA THR A 43 6.16 -8.01 7.44
C THR A 43 4.91 -7.16 7.61
N TRP A 44 3.72 -7.75 7.55
CA TRP A 44 2.47 -6.99 7.68
C TRP A 44 1.40 -7.72 8.50
N TYR A 45 0.48 -6.94 9.09
CA TYR A 45 -0.75 -7.44 9.69
C TYR A 45 -1.95 -6.98 8.90
N GLY A 46 -2.52 -7.88 8.10
CA GLY A 46 -3.58 -7.56 7.15
C GLY A 46 -4.02 -8.81 6.39
N ARG A 47 -4.62 -8.64 5.20
CA ARG A 47 -4.96 -9.79 4.36
C ARG A 47 -3.72 -10.40 3.70
N GLY A 48 -3.69 -11.73 3.60
CA GLY A 48 -2.61 -12.47 2.96
C GLY A 48 -2.83 -13.98 2.92
N PRO A 49 -1.81 -14.76 2.54
CA PRO A 49 -0.47 -14.30 2.13
C PRO A 49 -0.41 -13.72 0.71
N HIS A 50 -1.37 -14.09 -0.15
CA HIS A 50 -1.44 -13.68 -1.55
C HIS A 50 -2.05 -12.28 -1.73
N GLU A 51 -1.92 -11.74 -2.94
CA GLU A 51 -2.49 -10.44 -3.29
C GLU A 51 -4.02 -10.40 -3.22
N SER A 52 -4.57 -9.21 -2.95
CA SER A 52 -6.01 -8.99 -2.83
C SER A 52 -6.39 -7.60 -3.32
N TYR A 53 -7.63 -7.45 -3.80
CA TYR A 53 -8.19 -6.19 -4.30
C TYR A 53 -9.59 -5.95 -3.72
N TRP A 54 -10.14 -4.76 -3.91
CA TRP A 54 -11.38 -4.34 -3.24
C TRP A 54 -12.56 -5.29 -3.49
N ASP A 55 -12.70 -5.77 -4.72
CA ASP A 55 -13.69 -6.75 -5.19
C ASP A 55 -13.21 -8.21 -5.14
N ARG A 56 -11.93 -8.45 -4.83
CA ARG A 56 -11.31 -9.80 -4.81
C ARG A 56 -10.39 -9.99 -3.60
N LYS A 57 -10.99 -10.17 -2.42
CA LYS A 57 -10.24 -10.31 -1.16
C LYS A 57 -10.74 -11.37 -0.16
N THR A 58 -11.88 -12.01 -0.43
CA THR A 58 -12.50 -12.98 0.49
C THR A 58 -11.66 -14.23 0.71
N GLY A 59 -10.84 -14.62 -0.27
CA GLY A 59 -9.88 -15.72 -0.16
C GLY A 59 -8.64 -15.42 0.69
N ALA A 60 -8.36 -14.16 1.02
CA ALA A 60 -7.20 -13.74 1.79
C ALA A 60 -7.58 -13.52 3.26
N ALA A 61 -7.04 -14.35 4.15
CA ALA A 61 -7.31 -14.29 5.59
C ALA A 61 -6.55 -13.14 6.25
N ILE A 62 -7.06 -12.65 7.39
CA ILE A 62 -6.35 -11.65 8.20
C ILE A 62 -5.36 -12.35 9.11
N GLY A 63 -4.09 -11.96 9.03
CA GLY A 63 -3.01 -12.56 9.80
C GLY A 63 -1.73 -11.72 9.75
N ILE A 64 -0.71 -12.18 10.46
CA ILE A 64 0.64 -11.64 10.33
C ILE A 64 1.38 -12.49 9.31
N TYR A 65 1.86 -11.85 8.26
CA TYR A 65 2.58 -12.49 7.17
C TYR A 65 3.94 -11.81 6.99
N SER A 66 4.89 -12.52 6.40
CA SER A 66 6.21 -12.01 6.06
C SER A 66 6.70 -12.64 4.76
N GLY A 67 7.50 -11.88 4.00
CA GLY A 67 8.11 -12.32 2.75
C GLY A 67 9.05 -11.26 2.19
N ARG A 68 9.88 -11.65 1.22
CA ARG A 68 10.72 -10.69 0.50
C ARG A 68 9.89 -9.93 -0.53
N VAL A 69 10.27 -8.71 -0.87
CA VAL A 69 9.61 -7.89 -1.91
C VAL A 69 9.39 -8.67 -3.22
N GLU A 70 10.37 -9.47 -3.63
CA GLU A 70 10.28 -10.34 -4.83
C GLU A 70 9.25 -11.47 -4.71
N GLU A 71 8.92 -11.92 -3.50
CA GLU A 71 7.93 -12.97 -3.24
C GLU A 71 6.51 -12.41 -3.17
N LEU A 72 6.37 -11.08 -3.04
CA LEU A 72 5.07 -10.43 -2.87
C LEU A 72 4.35 -10.18 -4.21
N ILE A 73 5.07 -10.22 -5.32
CA ILE A 73 4.58 -9.96 -6.68
C ILE A 73 4.10 -11.24 -7.37
N HIS A 74 3.23 -11.07 -8.36
CA HIS A 74 2.81 -12.15 -9.25
C HIS A 74 3.31 -11.87 -10.68
N ASN A 75 4.03 -12.83 -11.27
CA ASN A 75 4.58 -12.71 -12.62
C ASN A 75 3.51 -13.04 -13.68
N TYR A 76 2.62 -12.09 -13.93
CA TYR A 76 1.68 -12.18 -15.06
C TYR A 76 2.42 -12.21 -16.40
N VAL A 77 1.88 -12.98 -17.37
CA VAL A 77 2.49 -13.19 -18.70
C VAL A 77 2.85 -11.85 -19.37
N ARG A 78 1.90 -10.91 -19.36
CA ARG A 78 2.15 -9.50 -19.63
C ARG A 78 2.23 -8.79 -18.27
N PRO A 79 3.33 -8.08 -17.96
CA PRO A 79 3.43 -7.28 -16.75
C PRO A 79 2.24 -6.32 -16.59
N GLN A 80 1.71 -6.24 -15.37
CA GLN A 80 0.52 -5.46 -15.01
C GLN A 80 0.49 -5.25 -13.48
N GLU A 81 -0.42 -4.39 -13.01
CA GLU A 81 -0.63 -4.14 -11.58
C GLU A 81 -0.76 -5.45 -10.78
N ASN A 82 0.01 -5.56 -9.70
CA ASN A 82 0.14 -6.79 -8.91
C ASN A 82 0.58 -6.48 -7.47
N GLY A 83 0.42 -7.46 -6.59
CA GLY A 83 1.05 -7.44 -5.27
C GLY A 83 0.32 -6.62 -4.21
N ASN A 84 -0.87 -6.08 -4.50
CA ASN A 84 -1.65 -5.33 -3.51
C ASN A 84 -2.07 -6.22 -2.32
N ARG A 85 -2.00 -5.68 -1.10
CA ARG A 85 -2.48 -6.29 0.14
C ARG A 85 -3.49 -5.36 0.77
N THR A 86 -4.69 -5.87 1.03
CA THR A 86 -5.82 -5.05 1.50
C THR A 86 -6.07 -5.17 3.00
N ASP A 87 -6.82 -4.20 3.54
CA ASP A 87 -7.25 -4.16 4.94
C ASP A 87 -6.07 -4.28 5.93
N VAL A 88 -4.99 -3.56 5.67
CA VAL A 88 -3.73 -3.67 6.41
C VAL A 88 -3.66 -2.67 7.56
N ARG A 89 -3.30 -3.18 8.75
CA ARG A 89 -3.22 -2.39 9.99
C ARG A 89 -1.84 -1.76 10.11
N TRP A 90 -0.80 -2.54 9.81
CA TRP A 90 0.57 -2.06 9.77
C TRP A 90 1.42 -2.90 8.81
N ILE A 91 2.46 -2.27 8.26
CA ILE A 91 3.50 -2.90 7.44
C ILE A 91 4.86 -2.44 7.97
N ALA A 92 5.83 -3.32 7.97
CA ALA A 92 7.22 -2.99 8.21
C ALA A 92 8.04 -3.46 7.01
N LEU A 93 8.87 -2.55 6.49
CA LEU A 93 9.88 -2.83 5.49
C LEU A 93 11.23 -2.73 6.18
N THR A 94 11.98 -3.82 6.25
CA THR A 94 13.29 -3.86 6.92
C THR A 94 14.37 -4.40 6.00
N ASN A 95 15.61 -4.05 6.31
CA ASN A 95 16.78 -4.72 5.77
C ASN A 95 17.15 -5.96 6.60
N GLU A 96 18.18 -6.68 6.18
CA GLU A 96 18.66 -7.92 6.83
C GLU A 96 19.10 -7.71 8.29
N THR A 97 19.46 -6.48 8.67
CA THR A 97 19.85 -6.17 10.06
C THR A 97 18.66 -5.94 11.00
N GLY A 98 17.45 -5.81 10.44
CA GLY A 98 16.21 -5.48 11.16
C GLY A 98 15.94 -3.98 11.28
N THR A 99 16.71 -3.12 10.60
CA THR A 99 16.47 -1.67 10.50
C THR A 99 15.53 -1.37 9.34
N GLY A 100 14.64 -0.40 9.48
CA GLY A 100 13.65 -0.14 8.45
C GLY A 100 12.61 0.92 8.78
N LEU A 101 11.47 0.79 8.12
CA LEU A 101 10.33 1.69 8.19
C LEU A 101 9.08 0.92 8.59
N LEU A 102 8.36 1.41 9.60
CA LEU A 102 7.03 0.96 9.99
C LEU A 102 5.99 1.97 9.51
N ALA A 103 5.01 1.52 8.74
CA ALA A 103 3.80 2.28 8.41
C ALA A 103 2.58 1.66 9.10
N VAL A 104 1.70 2.50 9.64
CA VAL A 104 0.49 2.10 10.37
C VAL A 104 -0.72 2.82 9.79
N GLY A 105 -1.74 2.06 9.41
CA GLY A 105 -3.01 2.59 8.92
C GLY A 105 -3.80 3.25 10.05
N MET A 106 -4.53 4.31 9.75
CA MET A 106 -5.35 5.04 10.72
C MET A 106 -6.81 5.13 10.20
N PRO A 107 -7.60 4.04 10.27
CA PRO A 107 -7.34 2.76 10.95
C PRO A 107 -6.71 1.66 10.08
N LEU A 108 -6.85 1.74 8.75
CA LEU A 108 -6.35 0.75 7.79
C LEU A 108 -5.75 1.45 6.58
N LEU A 109 -4.88 0.76 5.87
CA LEU A 109 -4.35 1.11 4.56
C LEU A 109 -4.29 -0.14 3.68
N ASP A 110 -4.15 0.06 2.38
CA ASP A 110 -3.71 -0.97 1.45
C ASP A 110 -2.24 -0.70 1.09
N PHE A 111 -1.48 -1.73 0.70
CA PHE A 111 -0.09 -1.53 0.26
C PHE A 111 0.33 -2.49 -0.84
N SER A 112 1.33 -2.07 -1.62
CA SER A 112 2.13 -2.97 -2.46
C SER A 112 3.61 -2.58 -2.34
N ALA A 113 4.50 -3.55 -2.55
CA ALA A 113 5.94 -3.35 -2.57
C ALA A 113 6.53 -4.03 -3.81
N TRP A 114 7.33 -3.30 -4.59
CA TRP A 114 7.90 -3.76 -5.85
C TRP A 114 9.41 -3.53 -5.95
N PRO A 115 10.15 -4.40 -6.65
CA PRO A 115 11.59 -4.23 -6.91
C PRO A 115 11.87 -3.40 -8.19
N TYR A 116 10.87 -2.69 -8.69
CA TYR A 116 10.87 -1.87 -9.90
C TYR A 116 9.99 -0.65 -9.73
N THR A 117 10.10 0.33 -10.63
CA THR A 117 9.21 1.52 -10.62
C THR A 117 7.86 1.20 -11.26
N MET A 118 6.89 2.09 -11.04
CA MET A 118 5.60 2.02 -11.74
C MET A 118 5.77 2.21 -13.26
N GLN A 119 6.73 3.04 -13.68
CA GLN A 119 7.04 3.30 -15.09
C GLN A 119 7.64 2.06 -15.78
N ASP A 120 8.49 1.32 -15.08
CA ASP A 120 9.02 0.05 -15.57
C ASP A 120 7.90 -0.97 -15.78
N LEU A 121 6.98 -1.06 -14.82
CA LEU A 121 5.84 -1.97 -14.88
C LEU A 121 4.90 -1.65 -16.04
N ASP A 122 4.62 -0.36 -16.28
CA ASP A 122 3.74 0.10 -17.36
C ASP A 122 4.37 -0.10 -18.76
N SER A 123 5.69 0.05 -18.86
CA SER A 123 6.41 -0.03 -20.13
C SER A 123 6.69 -1.46 -20.59
N ALA A 124 6.87 -2.39 -19.64
CA ALA A 124 7.25 -3.76 -19.95
C ALA A 124 6.09 -4.57 -20.60
N LYS A 125 6.42 -5.31 -21.65
CA LYS A 125 5.51 -6.23 -22.34
C LYS A 125 5.75 -7.68 -21.94
N HIS A 126 6.95 -7.99 -21.47
CA HIS A 126 7.35 -9.33 -21.03
C HIS A 126 8.09 -9.30 -19.70
N ILE A 127 7.96 -10.37 -18.90
CA ILE A 127 8.49 -10.45 -17.53
C ILE A 127 10.00 -10.19 -17.46
N HIS A 128 10.77 -10.62 -18.46
CA HIS A 128 12.23 -10.47 -18.50
C HIS A 128 12.71 -9.04 -18.77
N GLU A 129 11.80 -8.13 -19.16
CA GLU A 129 12.11 -6.72 -19.41
C GLU A 129 12.04 -5.88 -18.14
N LEU A 130 11.45 -6.41 -17.05
CA LEU A 130 11.36 -5.70 -15.77
C LEU A 130 12.74 -5.63 -15.10
N PRO A 131 13.28 -4.43 -14.85
CA PRO A 131 14.51 -4.28 -14.08
C PRO A 131 14.29 -4.78 -12.65
N ARG A 132 15.34 -5.28 -12.02
CA ARG A 132 15.30 -5.82 -10.65
C ARG A 132 16.48 -5.30 -9.85
N GLY A 133 16.24 -5.05 -8.56
CA GLY A 133 17.31 -5.10 -7.55
C GLY A 133 17.93 -3.76 -7.12
N ASP A 134 17.55 -2.64 -7.73
CA ASP A 134 18.17 -1.34 -7.40
C ASP A 134 17.36 -0.52 -6.40
N ILE A 135 16.05 -0.79 -6.31
CA ILE A 135 15.12 -0.03 -5.47
C ILE A 135 14.08 -0.94 -4.82
N THR A 136 13.37 -0.40 -3.84
CA THR A 136 12.06 -0.91 -3.42
C THR A 136 11.03 0.21 -3.51
N THR A 137 10.07 0.08 -4.42
CA THR A 137 8.91 0.96 -4.51
C THR A 137 7.86 0.50 -3.51
N LEU A 138 7.46 1.36 -2.58
CA LEU A 138 6.39 1.11 -1.61
C LEU A 138 5.21 2.04 -1.89
N ASN A 139 4.03 1.47 -2.08
CA ASN A 139 2.76 2.19 -2.20
C ASN A 139 1.98 2.04 -0.89
N LEU A 140 1.53 3.16 -0.31
CA LEU A 140 0.68 3.22 0.88
C LEU A 140 -0.63 3.93 0.52
N ASP A 141 -1.66 3.12 0.32
CA ASP A 141 -2.89 3.55 -0.33
C ASP A 141 -4.03 3.69 0.67
N TYR A 142 -4.86 4.72 0.48
CA TYR A 142 -6.20 4.75 1.05
C TYR A 142 -7.03 3.61 0.46
N LYS A 143 -6.99 3.51 -0.87
CA LYS A 143 -7.77 2.57 -1.66
C LYS A 143 -7.35 2.59 -3.12
N GLN A 144 -7.53 1.46 -3.76
CA GLN A 144 -7.53 1.29 -5.22
C GLN A 144 -8.89 0.74 -5.66
N MET A 145 -9.34 1.10 -6.86
CA MET A 145 -10.55 0.50 -7.44
C MET A 145 -10.41 -1.03 -7.57
N GLY A 146 -11.54 -1.73 -7.70
CA GLY A 146 -11.55 -3.17 -7.96
C GLY A 146 -10.87 -3.54 -9.29
N VAL A 147 -10.72 -4.84 -9.54
CA VAL A 147 -10.18 -5.37 -10.80
C VAL A 147 -11.28 -5.51 -11.87
N GLY A 148 -12.51 -5.84 -11.46
CA GLY A 148 -13.62 -6.14 -12.37
C GLY A 148 -13.47 -7.51 -13.04
N GLY A 149 -13.88 -7.57 -14.31
CA GLY A 149 -13.72 -8.78 -15.14
C GLY A 149 -14.96 -9.64 -15.35
N ASP A 150 -16.17 -9.06 -15.28
CA ASP A 150 -17.40 -9.75 -15.75
C ASP A 150 -17.30 -10.16 -17.23
N ASP A 151 -16.63 -9.33 -18.03
CA ASP A 151 -16.10 -9.63 -19.35
C ASP A 151 -14.75 -8.91 -19.57
N GLY A 152 -14.14 -9.07 -20.76
CA GLY A 152 -12.83 -8.47 -21.09
C GLY A 152 -12.85 -7.45 -22.23
N TRP A 153 -14.02 -7.00 -22.68
CA TRP A 153 -14.14 -6.23 -23.93
C TRP A 153 -15.27 -5.20 -23.95
N THR A 154 -16.08 -5.09 -22.90
CA THR A 154 -17.13 -4.07 -22.78
C THR A 154 -16.88 -3.12 -21.62
N GLU A 155 -17.62 -2.01 -21.55
CA GLU A 155 -17.63 -1.12 -20.38
C GLU A 155 -18.08 -1.82 -19.08
N LYS A 156 -18.75 -2.98 -19.18
CA LYS A 156 -19.11 -3.81 -18.02
C LYS A 156 -17.92 -4.60 -17.45
N ALA A 157 -16.79 -4.66 -18.17
CA ALA A 157 -15.54 -5.19 -17.65
C ALA A 157 -15.03 -4.38 -16.44
N ARG A 158 -15.43 -3.10 -16.33
CA ARG A 158 -15.07 -2.24 -15.20
C ARG A 158 -15.61 -2.83 -13.89
N PRO A 159 -14.94 -2.56 -12.75
CA PRO A 159 -15.42 -2.99 -11.43
C PRO A 159 -16.87 -2.55 -11.19
N HIS A 160 -17.63 -3.27 -10.37
CA HIS A 160 -18.99 -2.82 -10.02
C HIS A 160 -18.93 -1.47 -9.27
N PRO A 161 -19.97 -0.61 -9.34
CA PRO A 161 -19.92 0.76 -8.82
C PRO A 161 -19.47 0.88 -7.35
N GLU A 162 -19.81 -0.08 -6.50
CA GLU A 162 -19.40 -0.15 -5.09
C GLU A 162 -17.90 -0.36 -4.87
N TYR A 163 -17.16 -0.76 -5.92
CA TYR A 163 -15.72 -0.97 -5.93
C TYR A 163 -14.96 0.09 -6.75
N ARG A 164 -15.60 1.24 -7.01
CA ARG A 164 -14.99 2.38 -7.72
C ARG A 164 -14.71 3.56 -6.78
N LEU A 165 -13.81 4.45 -7.20
CA LEU A 165 -13.50 5.69 -6.49
C LEU A 165 -14.14 6.88 -7.21
N PRO A 166 -15.39 7.25 -6.87
CA PRO A 166 -16.06 8.40 -7.49
C PRO A 166 -15.33 9.70 -7.18
N LEU A 167 -15.51 10.71 -8.01
CA LEU A 167 -14.94 12.04 -7.77
C LEU A 167 -15.67 12.77 -6.65
N LYS A 168 -15.04 12.75 -5.47
CA LYS A 168 -15.48 13.47 -4.29
C LYS A 168 -14.25 13.82 -3.44
N ASN A 169 -14.49 14.53 -2.34
CA ASN A 169 -13.45 14.80 -1.37
C ASN A 169 -13.03 13.50 -0.67
N TYR A 170 -11.73 13.23 -0.63
CA TYR A 170 -11.14 12.14 0.14
C TYR A 170 -10.19 12.70 1.19
N LYS A 171 -10.17 12.03 2.34
CA LYS A 171 -9.16 12.24 3.37
C LYS A 171 -8.66 10.87 3.83
N TYR A 172 -7.36 10.74 3.96
CA TYR A 172 -6.77 9.58 4.61
C TYR A 172 -5.51 9.98 5.36
N CYS A 173 -5.17 9.17 6.36
CA CYS A 173 -3.96 9.37 7.13
C CYS A 173 -3.33 8.02 7.50
N PHE A 174 -2.02 8.07 7.70
CA PHE A 174 -1.23 6.94 8.18
C PHE A 174 -0.05 7.49 8.98
N ARG A 175 0.51 6.64 9.83
CA ARG A 175 1.66 6.96 10.66
C ARG A 175 2.89 6.26 10.13
N LEU A 176 3.99 6.98 9.97
CA LEU A 176 5.32 6.45 9.70
C LEU A 176 6.17 6.50 10.96
N GLN A 177 7.06 5.54 11.11
CA GLN A 177 8.02 5.48 12.20
C GLN A 177 9.28 4.74 11.72
N PRO A 178 10.48 5.29 11.92
CA PRO A 178 11.69 4.48 11.83
C PRO A 178 11.59 3.27 12.77
N TYR A 179 12.04 2.12 12.31
CA TYR A 179 12.02 0.89 13.09
C TYR A 179 13.41 0.27 13.12
N SER A 180 13.77 -0.29 14.27
CA SER A 180 14.92 -1.19 14.41
C SER A 180 14.55 -2.33 15.35
N LYS A 181 15.26 -3.46 15.26
CA LYS A 181 15.00 -4.63 16.12
C LYS A 181 15.15 -4.32 17.62
N GLU A 182 15.98 -3.33 17.97
CA GLU A 182 16.20 -2.86 19.35
C GLU A 182 14.94 -2.21 19.94
N MET A 183 14.03 -1.72 19.09
CA MET A 183 12.74 -1.15 19.51
C MET A 183 11.71 -2.22 19.92
N GLY A 184 12.07 -3.50 19.87
CA GLY A 184 11.21 -4.62 20.26
C GLY A 184 10.21 -5.02 19.16
N LYS A 185 9.13 -5.72 19.54
CA LYS A 185 8.19 -6.30 18.56
C LYS A 185 7.51 -5.22 17.72
N ILE A 186 7.46 -5.41 16.40
CA ILE A 186 6.78 -4.51 15.44
C ILE A 186 5.34 -4.22 15.88
N ALA A 187 4.58 -5.24 16.27
CA ALA A 187 3.19 -5.10 16.68
C ALA A 187 2.99 -4.22 17.93
N PHE A 188 3.99 -4.12 18.82
CA PHE A 188 3.94 -3.21 19.97
C PHE A 188 4.14 -1.77 19.53
N ASN A 189 5.16 -1.53 18.70
CA ASN A 189 5.41 -0.21 18.12
C ASN A 189 4.21 0.29 17.31
N ALA A 190 3.60 -0.59 16.49
CA ALA A 190 2.41 -0.27 15.70
C ALA A 190 1.19 0.18 16.53
N ARG A 191 1.10 -0.24 17.80
CA ARG A 191 0.01 0.10 18.72
C ARG A 191 0.31 1.31 19.60
N ARG A 192 1.48 1.94 19.47
CA ARG A 192 1.86 3.13 20.24
C ARG A 192 0.84 4.25 20.04
N ILE A 193 0.30 4.78 21.14
CA ILE A 193 -0.59 5.93 21.15
C ILE A 193 0.28 7.19 21.17
N LEU A 194 -0.03 8.15 20.29
CA LEU A 194 0.67 9.43 20.22
C LEU A 194 -0.07 10.50 21.03
N PRO A 195 0.65 11.42 21.70
CA PRO A 195 0.03 12.55 22.38
C PRO A 195 -0.81 13.40 21.39
N GLN A 196 -2.00 13.82 21.82
CA GLN A 196 -2.90 14.72 21.06
C GLN A 196 -3.47 14.25 19.72
N PHE A 197 -3.53 12.94 19.43
CA PHE A 197 -4.43 12.46 18.37
C PHE A 197 -5.86 12.28 18.89
N GLU A 198 -6.52 13.38 19.26
CA GLU A 198 -7.98 13.41 19.30
C GLU A 198 -8.47 13.33 17.85
N ILE A 199 -8.80 12.11 17.43
CA ILE A 199 -9.61 11.89 16.23
C ILE A 199 -10.80 12.82 16.38
N HIS A 200 -10.86 13.87 15.57
CA HIS A 200 -12.03 14.70 15.44
C HIS A 200 -13.16 13.79 14.94
N LYS A 201 -13.87 13.18 15.89
CA LYS A 201 -15.20 12.61 15.70
C LYS A 201 -16.11 13.80 15.41
N LYS A 202 -16.27 14.13 14.14
CA LYS A 202 -17.42 14.88 13.62
C LYS A 202 -17.96 14.13 12.43
#